data_AF-A0A5E7ZL74-F1
#
_entry.id   AF-A0A5E7ZL74-F1
#
_cell.length_a   1.000
_cell.length_b   1.000
_cell.length_c   1.000
_cell.angle_alpha   90.00
_cell.angle_beta   90.00
_cell.angle_gamma   90.00
#
_symmetry.space_group_name_H-M   'P 1'
#
loop_
_entity.id
_entity.type
_entity.pdbx_description
1 polymer ?
#
loop_
_entity_poly.entity_id
_entity_poly.type
_entity_poly.pdbx_seq_one_letter_code
_entity_poly.pdbx_strand_id
1 'polypeptide(L)'
;MTNSAKAIYNTPLAAFSDMETLKYTVIKSDHQYHKYCAQLEDLLDSNQNANIADEIDLLTLLIEKYDEENNTFDETDPVSLLRSFMEEQEMKSKDLVDLLGISKGYVSDILNYKKGMSKEVIRKLSTHFKVRQEAFNRPYPLFGTKATVQKHASLAN
;
A
#
# COMPACT_ATOMS: atom_id res chain seq x y z
N MET A 1 -46.41 0.27 -52.86
CA MET A 1 -46.43 -0.87 -51.92
C MET A 1 -45.78 -2.06 -52.62
N THR A 2 -44.56 -2.44 -52.21
CA THR A 2 -44.12 -3.82 -51.89
C THR A 2 -42.61 -3.82 -51.62
N ASN A 3 -42.29 -3.79 -50.32
CA ASN A 3 -41.25 -4.55 -49.64
C ASN A 3 -39.91 -4.80 -50.36
N SER A 4 -38.87 -4.05 -49.97
CA SER A 4 -37.47 -4.45 -50.15
C SER A 4 -36.76 -4.46 -48.80
N ALA A 5 -37.09 -5.47 -47.99
CA ALA A 5 -36.35 -5.81 -46.77
C ALA A 5 -35.67 -7.17 -46.96
N LYS A 6 -34.36 -7.17 -47.25
CA LYS A 6 -33.31 -8.08 -46.72
C LYS A 6 -32.05 -8.09 -47.60
N ALA A 7 -30.94 -8.35 -46.92
CA ALA A 7 -29.54 -8.37 -47.37
C ALA A 7 -28.97 -6.94 -47.50
N ILE A 8 -28.05 -6.49 -46.65
CA ILE A 8 -26.72 -7.08 -46.41
C ILE A 8 -26.29 -6.80 -44.96
N TYR A 9 -26.43 -7.77 -44.06
CA TYR A 9 -25.61 -7.88 -42.86
C TYR A 9 -25.04 -9.30 -42.85
N ASN A 10 -23.99 -9.51 -43.64
CA ASN A 10 -23.21 -10.75 -43.57
C ASN A 10 -21.76 -10.49 -43.98
N THR A 11 -21.10 -9.58 -43.27
CA THR A 11 -19.64 -9.61 -43.19
C THR A 11 -19.28 -10.67 -42.16
N PRO A 12 -18.43 -11.66 -42.48
CA PRO A 12 -18.06 -12.68 -41.52
C PRO A 12 -17.36 -12.04 -40.31
N LEU A 13 -17.79 -12.40 -39.10
CA LEU A 13 -17.19 -12.03 -37.81
C LEU A 13 -15.77 -12.62 -37.60
N ALA A 14 -15.08 -12.97 -38.69
CA ALA A 14 -13.84 -13.75 -38.70
C ALA A 14 -12.57 -12.90 -38.90
N ALA A 15 -12.67 -11.57 -38.91
CA ALA A 15 -11.54 -10.66 -39.16
C ALA A 15 -10.88 -10.10 -37.88
N PHE A 16 -11.17 -10.66 -36.70
CA PHE A 16 -10.55 -10.27 -35.42
C PHE A 16 -9.66 -11.38 -34.84
N SER A 17 -9.03 -12.20 -35.68
CA SER A 17 -8.12 -13.27 -35.22
C SER A 17 -6.75 -12.78 -34.78
N ASP A 18 -6.41 -11.52 -35.04
CA ASP A 18 -5.06 -10.99 -34.85
C ASP A 18 -5.04 -9.90 -33.76
N MET A 19 -5.67 -10.16 -32.61
CA MET A 19 -5.25 -9.43 -31.40
C MET A 19 -3.89 -9.99 -30.99
N GLU A 20 -2.83 -9.26 -31.30
CA GLU A 20 -1.54 -9.45 -30.65
C GLU A 20 -1.78 -9.51 -29.14
N THR A 21 -1.47 -10.64 -28.52
CA THR A 21 -1.64 -10.82 -27.08
C THR A 21 -0.67 -9.89 -26.37
N LEU A 22 -1.22 -8.92 -25.63
CA LEU A 22 -0.42 -8.01 -24.80
C LEU A 22 0.49 -8.82 -23.87
N LYS A 23 1.79 -8.50 -23.89
CA LYS A 23 2.79 -9.16 -23.03
C LYS A 23 2.46 -9.01 -21.54
N TYR A 24 1.99 -7.84 -21.15
CA TYR A 24 1.54 -7.52 -19.81
C TYR A 24 0.09 -7.05 -19.82
N THR A 25 -0.64 -7.37 -18.77
CA THR A 25 -2.01 -6.89 -18.54
C THR A 25 -2.11 -6.33 -17.13
N VAL A 26 -3.20 -5.62 -16.84
CA VAL A 26 -3.49 -5.18 -15.48
C VAL A 26 -3.46 -6.38 -14.53
N ILE A 27 -2.82 -6.21 -13.37
CA ILE A 27 -2.69 -7.27 -12.36
C ILE A 27 -4.04 -7.48 -11.69
N LYS A 28 -4.49 -8.73 -11.62
CA LYS A 28 -5.81 -9.11 -11.05
C LYS A 28 -5.74 -10.17 -9.95
N SER A 29 -4.54 -10.60 -9.59
CA SER A 29 -4.31 -11.61 -8.56
C SER A 29 -2.89 -11.54 -8.00
N ASP A 30 -2.71 -12.03 -6.78
CA ASP A 30 -1.42 -12.08 -6.09
C ASP A 30 -0.39 -12.93 -6.85
N HIS A 31 -0.84 -14.02 -7.49
CA HIS A 31 0.04 -14.84 -8.31
C HIS A 31 0.61 -14.06 -9.51
N GLN A 32 -0.23 -13.23 -10.17
CA GLN A 32 0.23 -12.38 -11.27
C GLN A 32 1.17 -11.28 -10.75
N TYR A 33 0.85 -10.70 -9.59
CA TYR A 33 1.70 -9.72 -8.91
C TYR A 33 3.11 -10.26 -8.66
N HIS A 34 3.23 -11.39 -7.94
CA HIS A 34 4.53 -11.97 -7.62
C HIS A 34 5.32 -12.38 -8.86
N LYS A 35 4.63 -12.88 -9.91
CA LYS A 35 5.25 -13.17 -11.20
C LYS A 35 5.86 -11.91 -11.81
N TYR A 36 5.14 -10.79 -11.79
CA TYR A 36 5.61 -9.53 -12.37
C TYR A 36 6.77 -8.94 -11.55
N CYS A 37 6.75 -9.05 -10.22
CA CYS A 37 7.87 -8.64 -9.38
C CYS A 37 9.16 -9.42 -9.71
N ALA A 38 9.08 -10.74 -9.85
CA ALA A 38 10.24 -11.55 -10.22
C ALA A 38 10.77 -11.19 -11.62
N GLN A 39 9.88 -10.93 -12.58
CA GLN A 39 10.28 -10.50 -13.92
C GLN A 39 10.95 -9.12 -13.90
N LEU A 40 10.47 -8.19 -13.08
CA LEU A 40 11.08 -6.88 -12.90
C LEU A 40 12.50 -7.00 -12.31
N GLU A 41 12.69 -7.87 -11.32
CA GLU A 41 14.01 -8.17 -10.73
C GLU A 41 15.00 -8.70 -11.79
N ASP A 42 14.59 -9.70 -12.58
CA ASP A 42 15.41 -10.25 -13.67
C ASP A 42 15.81 -9.20 -14.72
N LEU A 43 14.89 -8.26 -15.02
CA LEU A 43 15.13 -7.18 -15.99
C LEU A 43 16.11 -6.13 -15.45
N LEU A 44 16.05 -5.82 -14.16
CA LEU A 44 16.96 -4.87 -13.51
C LEU A 44 18.40 -5.40 -13.46
N ASP A 45 18.58 -6.71 -13.33
CA ASP A 45 19.89 -7.39 -13.35
C ASP A 45 20.50 -7.52 -14.76
N SER A 46 19.69 -7.31 -15.80
CA SER A 46 20.11 -7.41 -17.20
C SER A 46 20.72 -6.10 -17.72
N ASN A 47 21.71 -6.18 -18.61
CA ASN A 47 22.34 -5.00 -19.22
C ASN A 47 21.29 -4.14 -19.96
N GLN A 48 20.98 -2.97 -19.41
CA GLN A 48 19.87 -2.13 -19.86
C GLN A 48 20.09 -1.55 -21.25
N ASN A 49 19.14 -1.79 -22.15
CA ASN A 49 18.97 -1.07 -23.41
C ASN A 49 17.59 -0.36 -23.38
N ALA A 50 17.32 0.52 -24.35
CA ALA A 50 16.09 1.34 -24.34
C ALA A 50 14.79 0.51 -24.30
N ASN A 51 14.74 -0.65 -24.96
CA ASN A 51 13.55 -1.52 -24.93
C ASN A 51 13.33 -2.18 -23.56
N ILE A 52 14.41 -2.46 -22.83
CA ILE A 52 14.32 -3.00 -21.46
C ILE A 52 13.85 -1.91 -20.49
N ALA A 53 14.21 -0.65 -20.71
CA ALA A 53 13.77 0.47 -19.88
C ALA A 53 12.24 0.68 -19.95
N ASP A 54 11.66 0.71 -21.15
CA ASP A 54 10.20 0.84 -21.31
C ASP A 54 9.44 -0.34 -20.66
N GLU A 55 10.03 -1.53 -20.69
CA GLU A 55 9.47 -2.73 -20.07
C GLU A 55 9.51 -2.68 -18.55
N ILE A 56 10.63 -2.22 -17.99
CA ILE A 56 10.79 -1.95 -16.55
C ILE A 56 9.75 -0.92 -16.10
N ASP A 57 9.64 0.20 -16.80
CA ASP A 57 8.72 1.29 -16.46
C ASP A 57 7.25 0.80 -16.45
N LEU A 58 6.85 0.01 -17.45
CA LEU A 58 5.51 -0.56 -17.52
C LEU A 58 5.25 -1.54 -16.37
N LEU A 59 6.19 -2.46 -16.09
CA LEU A 59 6.06 -3.42 -15.01
C LEU A 59 5.97 -2.72 -13.64
N THR A 60 6.84 -1.75 -13.39
CA THR A 60 6.80 -0.92 -12.19
C THR A 60 5.44 -0.26 -12.03
N LEU A 61 4.91 0.39 -13.07
CA LEU A 61 3.59 1.03 -13.01
C LEU A 61 2.46 0.04 -12.68
N LEU A 62 2.47 -1.15 -13.28
CA LEU A 62 1.45 -2.18 -13.05
C LEU A 62 1.50 -2.72 -11.61
N ILE A 63 2.70 -2.95 -11.08
CA ILE A 63 2.96 -3.41 -9.72
C ILE A 63 2.52 -2.35 -8.72
N GLU A 64 2.97 -1.10 -8.89
CA GLU A 64 2.58 0.03 -8.04
C GLU A 64 1.06 0.22 -8.01
N LYS A 65 0.41 0.13 -9.18
CA LYS A 65 -1.04 0.26 -9.26
C LYS A 65 -1.77 -0.85 -8.51
N TYR A 66 -1.31 -2.10 -8.64
CA TYR A 66 -1.86 -3.22 -7.89
C TYR A 66 -1.63 -3.06 -6.39
N ASP A 67 -0.42 -2.67 -5.99
CA ASP A 67 -0.07 -2.40 -4.60
C ASP A 67 -0.94 -1.28 -4.03
N GLU A 68 -1.21 -0.20 -4.75
CA GLU A 68 -2.10 0.85 -4.27
C GLU A 68 -3.53 0.36 -4.03
N GLU A 69 -4.03 -0.54 -4.88
CA GLU A 69 -5.39 -1.08 -4.80
C GLU A 69 -5.55 -2.22 -3.79
N ASN A 70 -4.49 -3.02 -3.61
CA ASN A 70 -4.50 -4.25 -2.81
C ASN A 70 -3.65 -4.14 -1.54
N ASN A 71 -3.00 -2.99 -1.31
CA ASN A 71 -2.30 -2.78 -0.05
C ASN A 71 -3.29 -2.94 1.10
N THR A 72 -3.11 -4.02 1.84
CA THR A 72 -3.51 -4.18 3.25
C THR A 72 -2.64 -3.31 4.16
N PHE A 73 -2.25 -2.13 3.68
CA PHE A 73 -1.79 -1.04 4.50
C PHE A 73 -2.73 -0.86 5.70
N ASP A 74 -4.03 -1.12 5.53
CA ASP A 74 -5.06 -1.10 6.57
C ASP A 74 -4.83 -2.02 7.78
N GLU A 75 -3.92 -3.00 7.75
CA GLU A 75 -3.76 -3.94 8.88
C GLU A 75 -2.60 -3.59 9.83
N THR A 76 -1.62 -2.80 9.41
CA THR A 76 -0.49 -2.49 10.29
C THR A 76 -0.81 -1.30 11.18
N ASP A 77 -0.97 -1.58 12.47
CA ASP A 77 -1.10 -0.61 13.53
C ASP A 77 0.01 0.47 13.45
N PRO A 78 -0.33 1.78 13.46
CA PRO A 78 0.63 2.89 13.36
C PRO A 78 1.80 2.85 14.34
N VAL A 79 1.59 2.34 15.57
CA VAL A 79 2.65 2.25 16.57
C VAL A 79 3.61 1.10 16.24
N SER A 80 3.09 -0.03 15.78
CA SER A 80 3.89 -1.16 15.29
C SER A 80 4.70 -0.76 14.05
N LEU A 81 4.07 -0.06 13.09
CA LEU A 81 4.75 0.50 11.92
C LEU A 81 5.90 1.42 12.32
N LEU A 82 5.67 2.32 13.28
CA LEU A 82 6.71 3.21 13.79
C LEU A 82 7.89 2.41 14.38
N ARG A 83 7.61 1.32 15.09
CA ARG A 83 8.66 0.46 15.67
C ARG A 83 9.47 -0.25 14.59
N SER A 84 8.84 -0.76 13.54
CA SER A 84 9.55 -1.38 12.41
C SER A 84 10.52 -0.39 11.76
N PHE A 85 10.07 0.84 11.49
CA PHE A 85 10.98 1.86 10.95
C PHE A 85 12.10 2.24 11.92
N MET A 86 11.81 2.30 13.22
CA MET A 86 12.86 2.54 14.21
C MET A 86 13.91 1.42 14.21
N GLU A 87 13.49 0.17 14.04
CA GLU A 87 14.38 -0.99 13.95
C GLU A 87 15.23 -0.94 12.67
N GLU A 88 14.60 -0.74 11.52
CA GLU A 88 15.27 -0.64 10.21
C GLU A 88 16.30 0.49 10.13
N GLN A 89 16.02 1.62 10.79
CA GLN A 89 16.91 2.79 10.81
C GLN A 89 17.77 2.87 12.08
N GLU A 90 17.82 1.81 12.89
CA GLU A 90 18.56 1.75 14.17
C GLU A 90 18.27 2.92 15.14
N MET A 91 17.07 3.49 15.07
CA MET A 91 16.64 4.64 15.86
C MET A 91 16.24 4.24 17.28
N LYS A 92 16.62 5.06 18.25
CA LYS A 92 16.21 4.95 19.65
C LYS A 92 15.11 5.97 19.96
N SER A 93 14.40 5.77 21.07
CA SER A 93 13.36 6.72 21.48
C SER A 93 13.87 8.16 21.70
N LYS A 94 15.17 8.35 21.97
CA LYS A 94 15.79 9.68 22.05
C LYS A 94 15.80 10.39 20.68
N ASP A 95 16.01 9.63 19.60
CA ASP A 95 16.10 10.19 18.26
C ASP A 95 14.71 10.62 17.78
N LEU A 96 13.66 9.91 18.23
CA LEU A 96 12.27 10.38 18.07
C LEU A 96 11.98 11.66 18.87
N VAL A 97 12.54 11.82 20.08
CA VAL A 97 12.39 13.07 20.85
C VAL A 97 12.96 14.23 20.06
N ASP A 98 14.15 14.06 19.51
CA ASP A 98 14.85 15.09 18.73
C ASP A 98 14.13 15.37 17.40
N LEU A 99 13.71 14.33 16.67
CA LEU A 99 12.96 14.43 15.41
C LEU A 99 11.61 15.15 15.60
N LEU A 100 10.85 14.74 16.62
CA LEU A 100 9.50 15.23 16.84
C LEU A 100 9.48 16.55 17.60
N GLY A 101 10.54 16.89 18.34
CA GLY A 101 10.59 18.07 19.22
C GLY A 101 9.56 17.99 20.36
N ILE A 102 9.30 16.77 20.87
CA ILE A 102 8.33 16.52 21.94
C ILE A 102 9.01 15.85 23.14
N SER A 103 8.39 15.90 24.32
CA SER A 103 9.00 15.33 25.52
C SER A 103 9.19 13.81 25.43
N LYS A 104 10.23 13.31 26.13
CA LYS A 104 10.48 11.86 26.29
C LYS A 104 9.27 11.12 26.83
N GLY A 105 8.51 11.74 27.73
CA GLY A 105 7.26 11.19 28.26
C GLY A 105 6.22 10.98 27.15
N TYR A 106 6.04 11.95 26.26
CA TYR A 106 5.08 11.81 25.17
C TYR A 106 5.50 10.76 24.14
N VAL A 107 6.79 10.69 23.77
CA VAL A 107 7.29 9.59 22.92
C VAL A 107 7.02 8.23 23.57
N SER A 108 7.31 8.09 24.86
CA SER A 108 7.03 6.86 25.60
C SER A 108 5.54 6.51 25.62
N ASP A 109 4.66 7.50 25.80
CA ASP A 109 3.22 7.27 25.80
C ASP A 109 2.69 6.82 24.43
N ILE A 110 3.23 7.36 23.33
CA ILE A 110 2.89 6.91 21.97
C ILE A 110 3.32 5.46 21.77
N LEU A 111 4.60 5.15 22.05
CA LEU A 111 5.16 3.81 21.85
C LEU A 111 4.45 2.76 22.72
N ASN A 112 3.94 3.13 23.89
CA ASN A 112 3.20 2.25 24.79
C ASN A 112 1.68 2.33 24.62
N TYR A 113 1.18 2.88 23.51
CA TYR A 113 -0.25 2.99 23.21
C TYR A 113 -1.06 3.78 24.26
N LYS A 114 -0.44 4.57 25.11
CA LYS A 114 -1.15 5.38 26.10
C LYS A 114 -1.75 6.64 25.48
N LYS A 115 -1.22 7.08 24.33
CA LYS A 115 -1.63 8.32 23.69
C LYS A 115 -1.59 8.25 22.17
N GLY A 116 -2.55 8.94 21.56
CA GLY A 116 -2.61 9.19 20.12
C GLY A 116 -1.46 10.06 19.60
N MET A 117 -1.09 9.85 18.33
CA MET A 117 -0.23 10.77 17.58
C MET A 117 -1.02 12.02 17.22
N SER A 118 -0.44 13.21 17.42
CA SER A 118 -1.03 14.46 16.93
C SER A 118 -0.82 14.59 15.42
N LYS A 119 -1.59 15.46 14.74
CA LYS A 119 -1.40 15.75 13.31
C LYS A 119 0.04 16.16 12.97
N GLU A 120 0.66 16.94 13.85
CA GLU A 120 2.04 17.38 13.67
C GLU A 120 3.04 16.22 13.79
N VAL A 121 2.81 15.28 14.72
CA VAL A 121 3.62 14.05 14.82
C VAL A 121 3.47 13.21 13.56
N ILE A 122 2.24 12.97 13.11
CA ILE A 122 1.95 12.23 11.88
C ILE A 122 2.69 12.84 10.69
N ARG A 123 2.58 14.17 10.51
CA ARG A 123 3.24 14.88 9.41
C ARG A 123 4.76 14.71 9.44
N LYS A 124 5.39 14.84 10.61
CA LYS A 124 6.85 14.69 10.77
C LYS A 124 7.30 13.25 10.48
N LEU A 125 6.61 12.25 11.04
CA LEU A 125 6.94 10.84 10.82
C LEU A 125 6.78 10.46 9.35
N SER A 126 5.66 10.83 8.71
CA SER A 126 5.43 10.59 7.29
C SER A 126 6.48 11.24 6.39
N THR A 127 6.89 12.47 6.71
CA THR A 127 7.95 13.15 5.96
C THR A 127 9.30 12.44 6.10
N HIS A 128 9.64 12.03 7.33
CA HIS A 128 10.92 11.38 7.63
C HIS A 128 11.02 9.98 7.01
N PHE A 129 9.99 9.16 7.17
CA PHE A 129 9.94 7.80 6.63
C PHE A 129 9.46 7.72 5.17
N LYS A 130 9.16 8.87 4.55
CA LYS A 130 8.71 8.97 3.15
C LYS A 130 7.48 8.11 2.84
N VAL A 131 6.54 8.07 3.78
CA VAL A 131 5.26 7.37 3.64
C VAL A 131 4.09 8.34 3.64
N ARG A 132 2.94 7.91 3.10
CA ARG A 132 1.69 8.67 3.15
C ARG A 132 1.24 8.92 4.61
N GLN A 133 0.54 10.03 4.88
CA GLN A 133 0.08 10.37 6.24
C GLN A 133 -0.92 9.35 6.79
N GLU A 134 -1.69 8.75 5.89
CA GLU A 134 -2.62 7.66 6.13
C GLU A 134 -1.95 6.51 6.89
N ALA A 135 -0.66 6.24 6.68
CA ALA A 135 0.07 5.18 7.38
C ALA A 135 0.13 5.39 8.91
N PHE A 136 0.14 6.64 9.38
CA PHE A 136 0.14 6.98 10.81
C PHE A 136 -1.19 7.57 11.32
N ASN A 137 -2.17 7.80 10.43
CA ASN A 137 -3.47 8.40 10.76
C ASN A 137 -4.59 7.36 10.95
N ARG A 138 -4.26 6.07 11.03
CA ARG A 138 -5.25 5.01 11.28
C ARG A 138 -5.65 4.96 12.75
N PRO A 139 -6.88 4.53 13.08
CA PRO A 139 -7.25 4.19 14.46
C PRO A 139 -6.43 3.03 15.00
N TYR A 140 -6.06 3.09 16.28
CA TYR A 140 -5.38 2.01 16.99
C TYR A 140 -5.78 1.98 18.48
N PRO A 141 -5.71 0.82 19.15
CA PRO A 141 -6.12 0.71 20.55
C PRO A 141 -5.24 1.58 21.45
N LEU A 142 -5.85 2.26 22.42
CA LEU A 142 -5.12 2.98 23.45
C LEU A 142 -5.21 2.25 24.79
N PHE A 143 -4.08 1.79 25.31
CA PHE A 143 -3.99 1.09 26.59
C PHE A 143 -3.80 2.09 27.74
N GLY A 144 -4.69 2.06 28.74
CA GLY A 144 -4.55 2.86 29.96
C GLY A 144 -5.52 4.03 30.12
N THR A 145 -6.52 4.19 29.24
CA THR A 145 -7.68 5.01 29.57
C THR A 145 -8.63 4.21 30.46
N LYS A 146 -9.09 4.79 31.56
CA LYS A 146 -10.00 4.15 32.54
C LYS A 146 -11.35 3.66 31.95
N ALA A 147 -11.60 3.82 30.65
CA ALA A 147 -12.84 3.46 29.97
C ALA A 147 -12.96 1.96 29.61
N THR A 148 -11.85 1.22 29.47
CA THR A 148 -11.91 -0.19 29.02
C THR A 148 -12.26 -1.18 30.14
N VAL A 149 -12.17 -0.77 31.42
CA VAL A 149 -12.40 -1.66 32.57
C VAL A 149 -13.89 -1.91 32.86
N GLN A 150 -14.81 -1.11 32.33
CA GLN A 150 -16.24 -1.22 32.67
C GLN A 150 -17.06 -2.22 31.85
N LYS A 151 -16.59 -2.68 30.68
CA LYS A 151 -17.38 -3.59 29.82
C LYS A 151 -17.21 -5.08 30.10
N HIS A 152 -16.13 -5.50 30.78
CA HIS A 152 -15.91 -6.93 31.08
C HIS A 152 -16.44 -7.37 32.45
N ALA A 153 -16.90 -6.45 33.30
CA ALA A 153 -17.38 -6.75 34.64
C ALA A 153 -18.89 -7.04 34.75
N SER A 154 -19.67 -6.99 33.66
CA SER A 154 -21.13 -7.22 33.71
C SER A 154 -21.61 -8.54 33.09
N LEU A 155 -20.73 -9.51 32.85
CA LEU A 155 -21.11 -10.83 32.30
C LEU A 155 -20.82 -12.00 33.28
N ALA A 156 -20.63 -11.70 34.56
CA ALA A 156 -20.56 -12.72 35.61
C ALA A 156 -21.54 -12.35 36.73
N ASN A 157 -22.81 -12.72 36.52
CA ASN A 157 -23.80 -13.00 37.57
C ASN A 157 -24.81 -14.01 36.99
#